data_AF-A0A257QI98-F1
#
_entry.id   AF-A0A257QI98-F1
#
_cell.length_a   1.000
_cell.length_b   1.000
_cell.length_c   1.000
_cell.angle_alpha   90.00
_cell.angle_beta   90.00
_cell.angle_gamma   90.00
#
_symmetry.space_group_name_H-M   'P 1'
#
loop_
_entity.id
_entity.type
_entity.pdbx_description
1 polymer ?
#
loop_
_entity_poly.entity_id
_entity_poly.type
_entity_poly.pdbx_seq_one_letter_code
_entity_poly.pdbx_strand_id
1 'polypeptide(L)'
;MTKSSPKLEWCIVRLGQDMNWWVKEISDPVHWDVDGLSILDPRQVAHILDLVDPLRDYGYESGYFEAAFFGFKIDKEVDKGIIRLARSTESLLETEDLLFGLPDLLDDEKGTYADFLDHITRCRVKMLNDLIEFEQKLSVEEVEEEIREAQNNAFIEGRATHVFHEVTAILEYIPHGYELDLEEEEAPEAEDEDAEAVVIDEEEFPDLEEEEIEEDETMKWEHEEEKKEEEYDENERPEGLDDDIDFGDEDGDDEDSKPARKSSKKK
;
A
#
# COMPACT_ATOMS: atom_id res chain seq x y z
N MET A 1 6.42 20.67 -30.02
CA MET A 1 5.11 20.00 -29.95
C MET A 1 5.18 19.13 -28.73
N THR A 2 4.60 19.61 -27.63
CA THR A 2 4.55 18.92 -26.33
C THR A 2 3.78 17.63 -26.55
N LYS A 3 4.47 16.49 -26.49
CA LYS A 3 3.82 15.18 -26.57
C LYS A 3 2.87 15.13 -25.37
N SER A 4 1.57 15.19 -25.65
CA SER A 4 0.56 14.78 -24.68
C SER A 4 1.00 13.43 -24.17
N SER A 5 1.25 13.33 -22.86
CA SER A 5 1.55 12.08 -22.18
C SER A 5 0.53 11.03 -22.64
N PRO A 6 0.95 9.78 -22.92
CA PRO A 6 0.02 8.75 -23.38
C PRO A 6 -1.08 8.63 -22.32
N LYS A 7 -2.31 8.91 -22.71
CA LYS A 7 -3.46 8.72 -21.82
C LYS A 7 -3.52 7.23 -21.58
N LEU A 8 -3.24 6.78 -20.36
CA LEU A 8 -3.57 5.43 -19.92
C LEU A 8 -4.98 5.07 -20.46
N GLU A 9 -5.13 4.04 -21.28
CA GLU A 9 -6.41 3.73 -21.97
C GLU A 9 -7.05 2.46 -21.42
N TRP A 10 -6.25 1.48 -21.02
CA TRP A 10 -6.70 0.21 -20.48
C TRP A 10 -5.65 -0.37 -19.53
N CYS A 11 -6.11 -1.20 -18.61
CA CYS A 11 -5.27 -2.06 -17.78
C CYS A 11 -5.90 -3.44 -17.68
N ILE A 12 -5.08 -4.44 -17.36
CA ILE A 12 -5.51 -5.81 -17.06
C ILE A 12 -5.18 -6.03 -15.60
N VAL A 13 -6.17 -6.46 -14.84
CA VAL A 13 -6.08 -6.67 -13.39
C VAL A 13 -6.31 -8.13 -13.06
N ARG A 14 -5.71 -8.59 -11.97
CA ARG A 14 -5.87 -9.94 -11.43
C ARG A 14 -6.27 -9.87 -9.97
N LEU A 15 -7.07 -10.84 -9.53
CA LEU A 15 -7.32 -11.03 -8.11
C LEU A 15 -6.09 -11.69 -7.45
N GLY A 16 -5.60 -11.10 -6.37
CA GLY A 16 -4.52 -11.63 -5.55
C GLY A 16 -4.98 -12.72 -4.59
N GLN A 17 -4.03 -13.36 -3.91
CA GLN A 17 -4.33 -14.32 -2.83
C GLN A 17 -4.91 -13.63 -1.59
N ASP A 18 -4.62 -12.34 -1.45
CA ASP A 18 -5.10 -11.42 -0.43
C ASP A 18 -6.49 -10.86 -0.74
N MET A 19 -7.19 -11.41 -1.75
CA MET A 19 -8.51 -10.97 -2.22
C MET A 19 -8.56 -9.52 -2.74
N ASN A 20 -7.40 -8.90 -2.97
CA ASN A 20 -7.30 -7.57 -3.54
C ASN A 20 -7.01 -7.59 -5.04
N TRP A 21 -7.28 -6.49 -5.73
CA TRP A 21 -7.05 -6.35 -7.16
C TRP A 21 -5.70 -5.72 -7.46
N TRP A 22 -4.92 -6.41 -8.28
CA TRP A 22 -3.56 -6.01 -8.65
C TRP A 22 -3.45 -5.82 -10.16
N VAL A 23 -2.75 -4.79 -10.60
CA VAL A 23 -2.50 -4.55 -12.02
C VAL A 23 -1.45 -5.55 -12.53
N LYS A 24 -1.77 -6.22 -13.63
CA LYS A 24 -0.88 -7.18 -14.30
C LYS A 24 -0.24 -6.58 -15.54
N GLU A 25 -1.03 -5.89 -16.35
CA GLU A 25 -0.57 -5.23 -17.57
C GLU A 25 -1.25 -3.88 -17.74
N ILE A 26 -0.54 -2.95 -18.37
CA ILE A 26 -0.99 -1.59 -18.54
C ILE A 26 -0.71 -1.09 -19.95
N SER A 27 -1.55 -0.19 -20.46
CA SER A 27 -1.39 0.32 -21.82
C SER A 27 -0.15 1.20 -22.00
N ASP A 28 0.41 1.74 -20.91
CA ASP A 28 1.59 2.60 -20.92
C ASP A 28 2.69 2.09 -19.95
N PRO A 29 3.40 1.01 -20.31
CA PRO A 29 4.44 0.41 -19.46
C PRO A 29 5.72 1.27 -19.37
N VAL A 30 5.77 2.43 -20.02
CA VAL A 30 6.95 3.32 -19.98
C VAL A 30 6.90 4.25 -18.79
N HIS A 31 5.70 4.69 -18.41
CA HIS A 31 5.50 5.66 -17.32
C HIS A 31 4.91 5.01 -16.06
N TRP A 32 4.40 3.79 -16.16
CA TRP A 32 3.81 3.07 -15.04
C TRP A 32 4.63 1.83 -14.73
N ASP A 33 5.01 1.68 -13.46
CA ASP A 33 5.44 0.39 -12.95
C ASP A 33 4.21 -0.47 -12.64
N VAL A 34 4.24 -1.73 -13.06
CA VAL A 34 3.17 -2.69 -12.79
C VAL A 34 3.45 -3.50 -11.54
N ASP A 35 4.70 -3.54 -11.08
CA ASP A 35 5.06 -4.28 -9.87
C ASP A 35 4.56 -3.55 -8.64
N GLY A 36 3.79 -4.25 -7.80
CA GLY A 36 3.13 -3.65 -6.63
C GLY A 36 2.00 -2.65 -6.93
N LEU A 37 1.64 -2.39 -8.19
CA LEU A 37 0.54 -1.48 -8.53
C LEU A 37 -0.82 -2.13 -8.23
N SER A 38 -1.54 -1.55 -7.29
CA SER A 38 -2.87 -1.97 -6.89
C SER A 38 -3.97 -1.06 -7.45
N ILE A 39 -5.20 -1.56 -7.45
CA ILE A 39 -6.37 -0.82 -7.93
C ILE A 39 -7.53 -1.03 -6.96
N LEU A 40 -8.29 0.03 -6.70
CA LEU A 40 -9.47 -0.03 -5.85
C LEU A 40 -10.63 -0.65 -6.63
N ASP A 41 -11.31 -1.62 -6.02
CA ASP A 41 -12.59 -2.09 -6.53
C ASP A 41 -13.74 -1.14 -6.12
N PRO A 42 -14.91 -1.24 -6.78
CA PRO A 42 -16.04 -0.35 -6.50
C PRO A 42 -16.51 -0.36 -5.03
N ARG A 43 -16.35 -1.48 -4.31
CA ARG A 43 -16.73 -1.57 -2.89
C ARG A 43 -15.70 -0.87 -2.01
N GLN A 44 -14.41 -1.06 -2.29
CA GLN A 44 -13.33 -0.32 -1.63
C GLN A 44 -13.47 1.20 -1.84
N VAL A 45 -13.83 1.63 -3.05
CA VAL A 45 -14.12 3.04 -3.34
C VAL A 45 -15.27 3.53 -2.47
N ALA A 46 -16.41 2.83 -2.45
CA ALA A 46 -17.55 3.21 -1.63
C ALA A 46 -17.19 3.32 -0.14
N HIS A 47 -16.45 2.35 0.39
CA HIS A 47 -16.02 2.36 1.78
C HIS A 47 -15.10 3.55 2.12
N ILE A 48 -14.15 3.88 1.25
CA ILE A 48 -13.31 5.08 1.43
C ILE A 48 -14.19 6.34 1.42
N LEU A 49 -15.21 6.41 0.56
CA LEU A 49 -16.14 7.54 0.51
C LEU A 49 -16.93 7.70 1.81
N ASP A 50 -17.33 6.60 2.45
CA ASP A 50 -17.98 6.62 3.75
C ASP A 50 -17.03 7.12 4.85
N LEU A 51 -15.77 6.67 4.84
CA LEU A 51 -14.75 7.07 5.83
C LEU A 51 -14.34 8.55 5.70
N VAL A 52 -14.33 9.13 4.50
CA VAL A 52 -14.01 10.55 4.30
C VAL A 52 -15.19 11.47 4.57
N ASP A 53 -16.42 10.96 4.66
CA ASP A 53 -17.62 11.79 4.83
C ASP A 53 -17.58 12.62 6.13
N PRO A 54 -17.21 12.05 7.30
CA PRO A 54 -17.03 12.83 8.54
C PRO A 54 -15.93 13.89 8.44
N LEU A 55 -14.92 13.68 7.59
CA LEU A 55 -13.82 14.63 7.41
C LEU A 55 -14.25 15.92 6.69
N ARG A 56 -15.44 15.95 6.07
CA ARG A 56 -15.98 17.16 5.42
C ARG A 56 -16.10 18.32 6.40
N ASP A 57 -16.49 18.05 7.65
CA ASP A 57 -16.60 19.07 8.69
C ASP A 57 -15.23 19.65 9.11
N TYR A 58 -14.15 18.94 8.81
CA TYR A 58 -12.76 19.30 9.13
C TYR A 58 -11.98 19.87 7.93
N GLY A 59 -12.68 20.11 6.82
CA GLY A 59 -12.14 20.76 5.62
C GLY A 59 -11.75 19.79 4.49
N TYR A 60 -12.27 18.56 4.50
CA TYR A 60 -12.09 17.64 3.38
C TYR A 60 -12.75 18.17 2.10
N GLU A 61 -12.09 17.95 0.96
CA GLU A 61 -12.54 18.42 -0.35
C GLU A 61 -12.52 17.23 -1.32
N SER A 62 -13.69 16.83 -1.83
CA SER A 62 -13.85 15.65 -2.69
C SER A 62 -13.08 15.74 -4.02
N GLY A 63 -12.69 16.95 -4.44
CA GLY A 63 -11.88 17.16 -5.64
C GLY A 63 -10.50 16.53 -5.55
N TYR A 64 -9.93 16.36 -4.35
CA TYR A 64 -8.66 15.65 -4.17
C TYR A 64 -8.80 14.16 -4.52
N PHE A 65 -9.88 13.52 -4.06
CA PHE A 65 -10.15 12.12 -4.40
C PHE A 65 -10.38 11.94 -5.90
N GLU A 66 -11.21 12.79 -6.53
CA GLU A 66 -11.48 12.68 -7.97
C GLU A 66 -10.22 12.93 -8.82
N ALA A 67 -9.30 13.79 -8.38
CA ALA A 67 -8.04 14.04 -9.07
C ALA A 67 -7.01 12.92 -8.84
N ALA A 68 -7.07 12.23 -7.70
CA ALA A 68 -6.13 11.19 -7.30
C ALA A 68 -6.35 9.86 -8.01
N PHE A 69 -7.57 9.58 -8.49
CA PHE A 69 -7.93 8.29 -9.07
C PHE A 69 -8.44 8.38 -10.51
N PHE A 70 -7.91 7.53 -11.37
CA PHE A 70 -8.47 7.27 -12.69
C PHE A 70 -9.57 6.22 -12.61
N GLY A 71 -10.75 6.56 -13.14
CA GLY A 71 -11.88 5.64 -13.24
C GLY A 71 -11.72 4.61 -14.37
N PHE A 72 -12.05 3.37 -14.06
CA PHE A 72 -11.98 2.23 -14.98
C PHE A 72 -13.26 1.40 -14.93
N LYS A 73 -13.76 0.99 -16.09
CA LYS A 73 -14.90 0.09 -16.21
C LYS A 73 -14.49 -1.27 -16.71
N ILE A 74 -15.25 -2.29 -16.34
CA ILE A 74 -15.07 -3.65 -16.86
C ILE A 74 -15.37 -3.64 -18.37
N ASP A 75 -14.37 -4.01 -19.17
CA ASP A 75 -14.53 -4.20 -20.62
C ASP A 75 -14.87 -5.67 -20.91
N LYS A 76 -14.02 -6.59 -20.43
CA LYS A 76 -14.20 -8.03 -20.59
C LYS A 76 -13.40 -8.84 -19.58
N GLU A 77 -13.88 -10.02 -19.26
CA GLU A 77 -13.09 -11.04 -18.57
C GLU A 77 -12.16 -11.73 -19.57
N VAL A 78 -10.87 -11.85 -19.21
CA VAL A 78 -9.85 -12.47 -20.06
C VAL A 78 -9.68 -13.94 -19.69
N ASP A 79 -9.66 -14.23 -18.38
CA ASP A 79 -9.52 -15.56 -17.79
C ASP A 79 -10.09 -15.55 -16.36
N LYS A 80 -10.20 -16.71 -15.71
CA LYS A 80 -10.75 -16.84 -14.35
C LYS A 80 -9.97 -15.96 -13.37
N GLY A 81 -10.61 -14.89 -12.90
CA GLY A 81 -9.98 -13.92 -11.97
C GLY A 81 -9.05 -12.90 -12.63
N ILE A 82 -9.05 -12.80 -13.96
CA ILE A 82 -8.32 -11.79 -14.74
C ILE A 82 -9.29 -11.00 -15.61
N ILE A 83 -9.35 -9.69 -15.35
CA ILE A 83 -10.30 -8.79 -16.00
C ILE A 83 -9.54 -7.70 -16.75
N ARG A 84 -10.00 -7.36 -17.95
CA ARG A 84 -9.56 -6.18 -18.67
C ARG A 84 -10.48 -5.02 -18.36
N LEU A 85 -9.87 -3.92 -17.95
CA LEU A 85 -10.55 -2.67 -17.68
C LEU A 85 -10.25 -1.64 -18.78
N ALA A 86 -11.25 -0.83 -19.12
CA ALA A 86 -11.12 0.30 -20.03
C ALA A 86 -11.30 1.60 -19.24
N ARG A 87 -10.48 2.62 -19.55
CA ARG A 87 -10.57 3.92 -18.89
C ARG A 87 -11.93 4.56 -19.15
N SER A 88 -12.57 5.04 -18.09
CA SER A 88 -13.72 5.92 -18.17
C SER A 88 -13.29 7.37 -17.90
N THR A 89 -14.04 8.32 -18.46
CA THR A 89 -13.93 9.75 -18.11
C THR A 89 -15.06 10.19 -17.19
N GLU A 90 -15.88 9.25 -16.76
CA GLU A 90 -16.95 9.44 -15.79
C GLU A 90 -16.35 9.68 -14.40
N SER A 91 -17.05 10.46 -13.59
CA SER A 91 -16.63 10.76 -12.22
C SER A 91 -16.85 9.54 -11.33
N LEU A 92 -15.86 9.20 -10.51
CA LEU A 92 -15.98 8.15 -9.48
C LEU A 92 -17.03 8.50 -8.40
N LEU A 93 -17.39 9.78 -8.27
CA LEU A 93 -18.28 10.28 -7.22
C LEU A 93 -19.74 10.41 -7.67
N GLU A 94 -19.97 10.71 -8.94
CA GLU A 94 -21.30 11.06 -9.46
C GLU A 94 -21.97 9.93 -10.25
N THR A 95 -21.23 8.89 -10.61
CA THR A 95 -21.71 7.82 -11.52
C THR A 95 -22.32 6.67 -10.73
N GLU A 96 -23.46 6.15 -11.19
CA GLU A 96 -24.10 4.95 -10.60
C GLU A 96 -23.42 3.64 -11.05
N ASP A 97 -22.52 3.71 -12.03
CA ASP A 97 -21.79 2.57 -12.57
C ASP A 97 -20.65 2.15 -11.62
N LEU A 98 -20.44 0.84 -11.54
CA LEU A 98 -19.38 0.24 -10.73
C LEU A 98 -18.02 0.46 -11.40
N LEU A 99 -17.32 1.50 -10.97
CA LEU A 99 -16.00 1.88 -11.48
C LEU A 99 -14.88 1.48 -10.50
N PHE A 100 -13.79 0.99 -11.07
CA PHE A 100 -12.52 0.78 -10.38
C PHE A 100 -11.73 2.08 -10.32
N GLY A 101 -10.99 2.30 -9.24
CA GLY A 101 -10.16 3.49 -9.03
C GLY A 101 -8.68 3.14 -9.04
N LEU A 102 -7.95 3.54 -10.09
CA LEU A 102 -6.49 3.40 -10.14
C LEU A 102 -5.83 4.70 -9.64
N PRO A 103 -4.95 4.65 -8.63
CA PRO A 103 -4.27 5.86 -8.16
C PRO A 103 -3.33 6.44 -9.22
N ASP A 104 -3.22 7.76 -9.29
CA ASP A 104 -2.27 8.46 -10.15
C ASP A 104 -0.90 8.59 -9.46
N LEU A 105 -0.07 7.56 -9.63
CA LEU A 105 1.29 7.45 -9.09
C LEU A 105 2.37 7.86 -10.11
N LEU A 106 2.02 8.66 -11.12
CA LEU A 106 3.00 9.08 -12.15
C LEU A 106 4.10 9.99 -11.63
N ASP A 107 3.87 10.68 -10.52
CA ASP A 107 4.80 11.60 -9.88
C ASP A 107 4.73 11.38 -8.36
N ASP A 108 5.67 10.61 -7.81
CA ASP A 108 5.64 10.25 -6.38
C ASP A 108 5.86 11.46 -5.44
N GLU A 109 6.49 12.54 -5.91
CA GLU A 109 6.77 13.73 -5.08
C GLU A 109 5.69 14.80 -5.17
N LYS A 110 4.96 14.89 -6.30
CA LYS A 110 3.95 15.94 -6.56
C LYS A 110 2.70 15.42 -7.28
N GLY A 111 2.42 14.14 -7.14
CA GLY A 111 1.25 13.49 -7.72
C GLY A 111 -0.03 13.93 -7.05
N THR A 112 -1.13 13.86 -7.80
CA THR A 112 -2.47 14.15 -7.26
C THR A 112 -2.87 13.15 -6.18
N TYR A 113 -2.35 11.92 -6.25
CA TYR A 113 -2.54 10.92 -5.20
C TYR A 113 -1.79 11.29 -3.91
N ALA A 114 -0.53 11.74 -3.99
CA ALA A 114 0.20 12.23 -2.82
C ALA A 114 -0.49 13.44 -2.19
N ASP A 115 -0.94 14.41 -3.00
CA ASP A 115 -1.74 15.55 -2.53
C ASP A 115 -3.02 15.12 -1.81
N PHE A 116 -3.66 14.02 -2.28
CA PHE A 116 -4.83 13.45 -1.63
C PHE A 116 -4.49 12.84 -0.26
N LEU A 117 -3.42 12.04 -0.16
CA LEU A 117 -2.94 11.47 1.11
C LEU A 117 -2.62 12.57 2.13
N ASP A 118 -1.85 13.57 1.74
CA ASP A 118 -1.55 14.76 2.56
C ASP A 118 -2.83 15.44 3.07
N HIS A 119 -3.83 15.58 2.20
CA HIS A 119 -5.07 16.26 2.54
C HIS A 119 -5.90 15.47 3.55
N ILE A 120 -6.07 14.16 3.34
CA ILE A 120 -6.81 13.31 4.29
C ILE A 120 -6.09 13.20 5.63
N THR A 121 -4.76 13.15 5.66
CA THR A 121 -3.98 13.13 6.91
C THR A 121 -4.19 14.41 7.70
N ARG A 122 -4.12 15.58 7.05
CA ARG A 122 -4.38 16.87 7.70
C ARG A 122 -5.81 16.97 8.24
N CYS A 123 -6.79 16.44 7.52
CA CYS A 123 -8.18 16.44 7.97
C CYS A 123 -8.39 15.49 9.15
N ARG A 124 -7.82 14.27 9.08
CA ARG A 124 -7.89 13.27 10.15
C ARG A 124 -7.25 13.80 11.44
N VAL A 125 -6.07 14.40 11.37
CA VAL A 125 -5.38 14.96 12.55
C VAL A 125 -6.21 16.08 13.19
N LYS A 126 -6.88 16.93 12.41
CA LYS A 126 -7.81 17.92 12.97
C LYS A 126 -8.98 17.26 13.68
N MET A 127 -9.59 16.25 13.06
CA MET A 127 -10.69 15.51 13.67
C MET A 127 -10.27 14.84 14.98
N LEU A 128 -9.15 14.13 14.99
CA LEU A 128 -8.62 13.48 16.19
C LEU A 128 -8.34 14.49 17.31
N ASN A 129 -7.73 15.64 16.99
CA ASN A 129 -7.47 16.70 17.96
C ASN A 129 -8.74 17.36 18.53
N ASP A 130 -9.86 17.28 17.82
CA ASP A 130 -11.14 17.81 18.28
C ASP A 130 -11.96 16.76 19.06
N LEU A 131 -11.82 15.47 18.72
CA LEU A 131 -12.49 14.36 19.40
C LEU A 131 -11.77 13.92 20.69
N ILE A 132 -10.43 13.96 20.70
CA ILE A 132 -9.60 13.46 21.80
C ILE A 132 -8.93 14.64 22.52
N GLU A 133 -9.04 14.66 23.85
CA GLU A 133 -8.33 15.63 24.69
C GLU A 133 -6.89 15.17 24.95
N PHE A 134 -5.98 15.49 24.03
CA PHE A 134 -4.56 15.19 24.18
C PHE A 134 -3.85 16.13 25.17
N GLU A 135 -2.82 15.64 25.87
CA GLU A 135 -1.91 16.49 26.65
C GLU A 135 -1.11 17.44 25.74
N GLN A 136 -0.71 16.94 24.56
CA GLN A 136 -0.09 17.71 23.48
C GLN A 136 -0.82 17.38 22.18
N LYS A 137 -1.14 18.39 21.38
CA LYS A 137 -1.87 18.19 20.12
C LYS A 137 -1.07 17.30 19.18
N LEU A 138 -1.73 16.31 18.63
CA LEU A 138 -1.19 15.44 17.59
C LEU A 138 -0.83 16.29 16.37
N SER A 139 0.41 16.16 15.91
CA SER A 139 0.89 16.83 14.70
C SER A 139 0.73 15.93 13.47
N VAL A 140 0.70 16.56 12.30
CA VAL A 140 0.63 15.85 11.02
C VAL A 140 1.92 15.06 10.78
N GLU A 141 3.06 15.62 11.16
CA GLU A 141 4.38 15.01 10.99
C GLU A 141 4.52 13.72 11.80
N GLU A 142 3.97 13.66 13.01
CA GLU A 142 3.98 12.45 13.84
C GLU A 142 3.19 11.30 13.19
N VAL A 143 1.96 11.58 12.72
CA VAL A 143 1.12 10.56 12.05
C VAL A 143 1.74 10.10 10.74
N GLU A 144 2.29 11.02 9.95
CA GLU A 144 2.97 10.67 8.70
C GLU A 144 4.19 9.79 8.93
N GLU A 145 4.97 10.07 9.99
CA GLU A 145 6.15 9.26 10.32
C GLU A 145 5.75 7.84 10.76
N GLU A 146 4.76 7.70 11.64
CA GLU A 146 4.29 6.38 12.07
C GLU A 146 3.77 5.53 10.90
N ILE A 147 3.00 6.13 10.00
CA ILE A 147 2.48 5.44 8.81
C ILE A 147 3.64 5.07 7.87
N ARG A 148 4.61 5.95 7.67
CA ARG A 148 5.79 5.68 6.84
C ARG A 148 6.65 4.57 7.43
N GLU A 149 6.84 4.53 8.74
CA GLU A 149 7.54 3.45 9.43
C GLU A 149 6.82 2.11 9.22
N ALA A 150 5.50 2.07 9.36
CA ALA A 150 4.70 0.87 9.11
C ALA A 150 4.79 0.39 7.65
N GLN A 151 4.71 1.31 6.69
CA GLN A 151 4.88 1.00 5.27
C GLN A 151 6.30 0.50 4.95
N ASN A 152 7.33 1.12 5.51
CA ASN A 152 8.72 0.70 5.33
C ASN A 152 8.98 -0.69 5.91
N ASN A 153 8.39 -1.01 7.07
CA ASN A 153 8.46 -2.36 7.64
C ASN A 153 7.83 -3.39 6.70
N ALA A 154 6.65 -3.11 6.12
CA ALA A 154 6.03 -3.98 5.12
C ALA A 154 6.90 -4.16 3.87
N PHE A 155 7.55 -3.09 3.42
CA PHE A 155 8.49 -3.14 2.29
C PHE A 155 9.73 -3.99 2.58
N ILE A 156 10.32 -3.86 3.78
CA ILE A 156 11.47 -4.68 4.23
C ILE A 156 11.10 -6.17 4.29
N GLU A 157 9.86 -6.48 4.67
CA GLU A 157 9.31 -7.84 4.66
C GLU A 157 8.97 -8.34 3.25
N GLY A 158 9.11 -7.51 2.22
CA GLY A 158 8.82 -7.84 0.82
C GLY A 158 7.33 -7.88 0.50
N ARG A 159 6.49 -7.24 1.32
CA ARG A 159 5.04 -7.13 1.09
C ARG A 159 4.73 -5.79 0.43
N ALA A 160 4.04 -5.83 -0.71
CA ALA A 160 3.51 -4.63 -1.35
C ALA A 160 2.27 -4.15 -0.59
N THR A 161 2.25 -2.88 -0.20
CA THR A 161 1.09 -2.26 0.43
C THR A 161 0.03 -1.95 -0.62
N HIS A 162 -1.18 -2.46 -0.41
CA HIS A 162 -2.31 -2.14 -1.29
C HIS A 162 -2.79 -0.71 -1.03
N VAL A 163 -3.16 0.01 -2.08
CA VAL A 163 -3.65 1.40 -2.05
C VAL A 163 -4.84 1.58 -1.11
N PHE A 164 -5.74 0.60 -1.06
CA PHE A 164 -6.83 0.58 -0.08
C PHE A 164 -6.31 0.65 1.36
N HIS A 165 -5.32 -0.19 1.71
CA HIS A 165 -4.76 -0.23 3.06
C HIS A 165 -3.99 1.04 3.40
N GLU A 166 -3.30 1.64 2.43
CA GLU A 166 -2.65 2.94 2.63
C GLU A 166 -3.64 4.04 2.98
N VAL A 167 -4.76 4.11 2.25
CA VAL A 167 -5.80 5.13 2.51
C VAL A 167 -6.52 4.85 3.83
N THR A 168 -6.91 3.60 4.10
CA THR A 168 -7.60 3.27 5.37
C THR A 168 -6.68 3.41 6.57
N ALA A 169 -5.38 3.10 6.45
CA ALA A 169 -4.42 3.31 7.54
C ALA A 169 -4.39 4.77 8.01
N ILE A 170 -4.61 5.75 7.11
CA ILE A 170 -4.76 7.16 7.47
C ILE A 170 -6.16 7.43 8.03
N LEU A 171 -7.21 7.04 7.31
CA LEU A 171 -8.59 7.40 7.65
C LEU A 171 -9.07 6.78 8.97
N GLU A 172 -8.57 5.60 9.31
CA GLU A 172 -8.89 4.86 10.53
C GLU A 172 -7.80 5.01 11.60
N TYR A 173 -6.77 5.83 11.36
CA TYR A 173 -5.68 6.03 12.31
C TYR A 173 -6.21 6.46 13.68
N ILE A 174 -5.79 5.74 14.72
CA ILE A 174 -6.06 6.06 16.13
C ILE A 174 -4.72 6.00 16.88
N PRO A 175 -4.31 7.07 17.58
CA PRO A 175 -3.09 7.07 18.38
C PRO A 175 -3.13 5.99 19.46
N HIS A 176 -1.99 5.35 19.72
CA HIS A 176 -1.88 4.30 20.73
C HIS A 176 -2.41 4.74 22.11
N GLY A 177 -3.28 3.93 22.71
CA GLY A 177 -3.84 4.18 24.04
C GLY A 177 -5.06 5.10 24.07
N TYR A 178 -5.58 5.49 22.90
CA TYR A 178 -6.87 6.15 22.77
C TYR A 178 -7.84 5.25 22.01
N GLU A 179 -9.10 5.31 22.40
CA GLU A 179 -10.22 4.71 21.67
C GLU A 179 -11.18 5.86 21.37
N LEU A 180 -11.69 5.91 20.14
CA LEU A 180 -12.73 6.86 19.80
C LEU A 180 -14.06 6.20 20.18
N ASP A 181 -14.81 6.82 21.10
CA ASP A 181 -16.24 6.52 21.33
C ASP A 181 -17.06 7.02 20.12
N LEU A 182 -16.73 6.56 18.91
CA LEU A 182 -17.67 6.62 17.80
C LEU A 182 -18.80 5.68 18.22
N GLU A 183 -20.04 6.19 18.28
CA GLU A 183 -21.23 5.33 18.35
C GLU A 183 -21.15 4.41 17.13
N GLU A 184 -20.57 3.25 17.38
CA GLU A 184 -20.46 2.13 16.48
C GLU A 184 -21.91 1.76 16.14
N GLU A 185 -22.38 2.10 14.93
CA GLU A 185 -23.28 1.17 14.27
C GLU A 185 -22.46 -0.11 14.16
N GLU A 186 -22.66 -1.02 15.13
CA GLU A 186 -21.99 -2.31 15.30
C GLU A 186 -21.54 -2.86 13.94
N ALA A 187 -20.31 -2.54 13.55
CA ALA A 187 -19.57 -3.41 12.68
C ALA A 187 -19.38 -4.68 13.51
N PRO A 188 -19.75 -5.85 12.99
CA PRO A 188 -19.66 -7.06 13.79
C PRO A 188 -18.21 -7.21 14.23
N GLU A 189 -17.98 -7.18 15.54
CA GLU A 189 -16.69 -7.52 16.13
C GLU A 189 -16.23 -8.83 15.49
N ALA A 190 -15.10 -8.77 14.79
CA ALA A 190 -14.36 -9.96 14.43
C ALA A 190 -13.70 -10.49 15.71
N GLU A 191 -14.51 -11.00 16.63
CA GLU A 191 -14.08 -12.04 17.53
C GLU A 191 -13.95 -13.32 16.69
N ASP A 192 -12.72 -13.72 16.43
CA ASP A 192 -12.39 -15.09 16.06
C ASP A 192 -12.94 -16.03 17.15
N GLU A 193 -14.14 -16.56 16.95
CA GLU A 193 -14.62 -17.87 17.40
C GLU A 193 -16.03 -18.12 16.82
N ASP A 194 -16.18 -19.21 16.04
CA ASP A 194 -17.37 -19.65 15.30
C ASP A 194 -17.72 -18.89 14.01
N ALA A 195 -17.04 -19.29 12.93
CA ALA A 195 -17.56 -19.20 11.57
C ALA A 195 -18.89 -19.98 11.48
N GLU A 196 -20.01 -19.27 11.64
CA GLU A 196 -21.33 -19.72 11.20
C GLU A 196 -21.25 -20.01 9.69
N ALA A 197 -21.08 -21.30 9.39
CA ALA A 197 -21.20 -21.84 8.06
C ALA A 197 -22.55 -21.40 7.49
N VAL A 198 -22.51 -20.57 6.45
CA VAL A 198 -23.61 -20.44 5.51
C VAL A 198 -23.90 -21.85 4.99
N VAL A 199 -24.97 -22.46 5.49
CA VAL A 199 -25.48 -23.74 5.01
C VAL A 199 -25.96 -23.50 3.59
N ILE A 200 -25.06 -23.71 2.64
CA ILE A 200 -25.37 -23.87 1.23
C ILE A 200 -26.11 -25.20 1.13
N ASP A 201 -27.38 -25.15 0.74
CA ASP A 201 -28.24 -26.32 0.54
C ASP A 201 -27.55 -27.31 -0.43
N GLU A 202 -27.34 -28.53 0.04
CA GLU A 202 -26.45 -29.54 -0.55
C GLU A 202 -27.10 -30.29 -1.74
N GLU A 203 -28.25 -29.83 -2.25
CA GLU A 203 -29.03 -30.54 -3.29
C GLU A 203 -28.68 -30.19 -4.75
N GLU A 204 -27.70 -29.30 -5.02
CA GLU A 204 -27.46 -28.81 -6.39
C GLU A 204 -26.01 -28.90 -6.91
N PHE A 205 -25.32 -30.02 -6.65
CA PHE A 205 -24.15 -30.42 -7.44
C PHE A 205 -24.33 -31.81 -8.07
N PRO A 206 -24.18 -31.95 -9.41
CA PRO A 206 -24.25 -33.25 -10.08
C PRO A 206 -23.00 -34.08 -9.78
N ASP A 207 -23.22 -35.34 -9.39
CA ASP A 207 -22.25 -36.39 -9.06
C ASP A 207 -20.92 -36.29 -9.84
N LEU A 208 -19.87 -35.81 -9.18
CA LEU A 208 -18.48 -36.01 -9.59
C LEU A 208 -17.98 -37.24 -8.81
N GLU A 209 -17.92 -38.37 -9.53
CA GLU A 209 -17.36 -39.64 -9.06
C GLU A 209 -15.99 -39.41 -8.39
N GLU A 210 -15.85 -39.93 -7.16
CA GLU A 210 -14.60 -40.00 -6.40
C GLU A 210 -13.56 -40.82 -7.18
N GLU A 211 -12.67 -40.16 -7.92
CA GLU A 211 -11.41 -40.78 -8.33
C GLU A 211 -10.47 -40.80 -7.11
N GLU A 212 -10.23 -42.01 -6.58
CA GLU A 212 -9.16 -42.32 -5.62
C GLU A 212 -7.83 -41.73 -6.12
N ILE A 213 -7.37 -40.65 -5.48
CA ILE A 213 -6.01 -40.15 -5.66
C ILE A 213 -5.09 -41.13 -4.93
N GLU A 214 -4.37 -41.96 -5.69
CA GLU A 214 -3.37 -42.90 -5.16
C GLU A 214 -2.29 -42.14 -4.35
N GLU A 215 -2.12 -42.51 -3.09
CA GLU A 215 -1.09 -41.99 -2.19
C GLU A 215 0.32 -42.37 -2.70
N ASP A 216 1.08 -41.37 -3.14
CA ASP A 216 2.47 -41.54 -3.58
C ASP A 216 3.40 -41.83 -2.39
N GLU A 217 4.18 -42.92 -2.47
CA GLU A 217 5.12 -43.40 -1.44
C GLU A 217 6.39 -42.51 -1.29
N THR A 218 6.38 -41.26 -1.76
CA THR A 218 7.47 -40.29 -1.57
C THR A 218 7.46 -39.63 -0.19
N MET A 219 6.40 -39.83 0.60
CA MET A 219 6.27 -39.35 1.98
C MET A 219 6.94 -40.27 3.03
N LYS A 220 8.11 -40.85 2.69
CA LYS A 220 8.98 -41.54 3.65
C LYS A 220 10.17 -40.65 3.97
N TRP A 221 10.05 -39.90 5.06
CA TRP A 221 11.18 -39.24 5.71
C TRP A 221 12.16 -40.33 6.19
N GLU A 222 13.25 -40.56 5.45
CA GLU A 222 14.33 -41.43 5.89
C GLU A 222 14.99 -40.82 7.14
N HIS A 223 14.55 -41.28 8.30
CA HIS A 223 15.27 -41.12 9.56
C HIS A 223 16.40 -42.15 9.59
N GLU A 224 17.63 -41.75 9.24
CA GLU A 224 18.82 -42.55 9.51
C GLU A 224 19.91 -41.75 10.25
N GLU A 225 20.44 -42.43 11.26
CA GLU A 225 21.24 -42.00 12.41
C GLU A 225 22.63 -41.38 12.09
N GLU A 226 22.97 -40.37 12.91
CA GLU A 226 24.22 -40.23 13.68
C GLU A 226 25.58 -40.44 12.97
N LYS A 227 26.32 -39.33 12.71
CA LYS A 227 27.77 -39.28 13.03
C LYS A 227 28.44 -37.90 12.95
N LYS A 228 29.17 -37.64 14.04
CA LYS A 228 30.39 -36.84 14.25
C LYS A 228 30.30 -35.31 14.35
N GLU A 229 30.45 -34.87 15.60
CA GLU A 229 31.08 -33.62 16.00
C GLU A 229 32.45 -33.46 15.30
N GLU A 230 32.61 -32.38 14.54
CA GLU A 230 33.92 -31.87 14.14
C GLU A 230 34.25 -30.65 15.02
N GLU A 231 35.29 -30.85 15.84
CA GLU A 231 35.94 -29.89 16.73
C GLU A 231 36.60 -28.78 15.88
N TYR A 232 36.19 -27.52 16.08
CA TYR A 232 36.75 -26.36 15.39
C TYR A 232 38.07 -25.96 16.07
N ASP A 233 39.21 -26.20 15.41
CA ASP A 233 40.55 -25.78 15.86
C ASP A 233 40.77 -24.29 15.54
N GLU A 234 40.92 -23.48 16.57
CA GLU A 234 41.01 -22.01 16.52
C GLU A 234 42.45 -21.51 16.25
N ASN A 235 43.22 -22.14 15.34
CA ASN A 235 44.62 -21.74 15.16
C ASN A 235 45.26 -21.91 13.78
N GLU A 236 44.53 -21.63 12.70
CA GLU A 236 45.15 -21.41 11.37
C GLU A 236 44.88 -19.99 10.87
N ARG A 237 45.80 -19.07 11.20
CA ARG A 237 45.94 -17.79 10.51
C ARG A 237 46.39 -18.04 9.06
N PRO A 238 45.65 -17.58 8.04
CA PRO A 238 46.20 -17.50 6.70
C PRO A 238 47.27 -16.39 6.65
N GLU A 239 48.52 -16.78 6.40
CA GLU A 239 49.62 -15.86 6.10
C GLU A 239 49.36 -15.18 4.74
N GLY A 240 49.14 -13.85 4.74
CA GLY A 240 48.97 -13.09 3.52
C GLY A 240 48.43 -11.66 3.68
N LEU A 241 48.68 -11.01 4.82
CA LEU A 241 48.46 -9.57 5.00
C LEU A 241 49.63 -8.82 4.36
N ASP A 242 49.41 -8.23 3.18
CA ASP A 242 50.06 -6.98 2.80
C ASP A 242 49.12 -5.85 3.28
N ASP A 243 49.52 -5.25 4.40
CA ASP A 243 49.02 -3.98 4.93
C ASP A 243 49.35 -2.86 3.94
N ASP A 244 48.35 -2.10 3.48
CA ASP A 244 48.44 -0.68 3.13
C ASP A 244 47.10 -0.18 2.56
N ILE A 245 46.10 0.07 3.43
CA ILE A 245 45.03 1.04 3.10
C ILE A 245 44.75 1.89 4.35
N ASP A 246 45.22 3.13 4.24
CA ASP A 246 45.15 4.25 5.17
C ASP A 246 43.69 4.64 5.51
N PHE A 247 43.36 4.63 6.80
CA PHE A 247 42.09 5.09 7.36
C PHE A 247 42.17 6.63 7.53
N GLY A 248 41.63 7.36 6.56
CA GLY A 248 41.45 8.82 6.64
C GLY A 248 40.21 9.18 7.43
N ASP A 249 40.43 9.56 8.68
CA ASP A 249 39.52 10.23 9.62
C ASP A 249 39.23 11.67 9.17
N GLU A 250 37.96 12.08 9.06
CA GLU A 250 37.56 13.49 9.01
C GLU A 250 36.12 13.64 9.54
N ASP A 251 36.00 13.67 10.88
CA ASP A 251 34.91 14.35 11.59
C ASP A 251 35.39 15.76 11.97
N GLY A 252 34.55 16.79 11.80
CA GLY A 252 34.85 18.12 12.35
C GLY A 252 34.04 19.29 11.81
N ASP A 253 32.89 19.51 12.45
CA ASP A 253 32.00 20.68 12.44
C ASP A 253 32.71 22.06 12.52
N ASP A 254 32.07 23.12 11.97
CA ASP A 254 31.91 24.45 12.62
C ASP A 254 31.30 25.52 11.68
N GLU A 255 30.03 25.80 11.95
CA GLU A 255 29.37 27.11 12.15
C GLU A 255 29.73 28.40 11.37
N ASP A 256 28.64 28.99 10.85
CA ASP A 256 28.26 30.42 10.82
C ASP A 256 29.16 31.50 10.19
N SER A 257 28.62 32.16 9.15
CA SER A 257 28.31 33.61 9.16
C SER A 257 28.01 34.15 7.75
N LYS A 258 26.81 34.74 7.59
CA LYS A 258 26.40 35.63 6.47
C LYS A 258 27.26 36.93 6.41
N PRO A 259 26.90 37.95 5.61
CA PRO A 259 26.95 38.11 4.15
C PRO A 259 27.77 39.37 3.74
N ALA A 260 28.17 39.57 2.47
CA ALA A 260 28.20 40.93 1.81
C ALA A 260 28.85 41.00 0.41
N ARG A 261 28.03 41.52 -0.52
CA ARG A 261 28.27 42.64 -1.47
C ARG A 261 29.50 42.66 -2.42
N LYS A 262 29.12 42.69 -3.71
CA LYS A 262 29.55 43.60 -4.81
C LYS A 262 31.04 43.85 -5.03
N SER A 263 31.50 43.53 -6.25
CA SER A 263 32.15 44.56 -7.10
C SER A 263 32.05 44.22 -8.60
N SER A 264 31.80 45.29 -9.35
CA SER A 264 31.91 45.42 -10.81
C SER A 264 33.26 44.91 -11.36
N LYS A 265 33.33 44.49 -12.64
CA LYS A 265 33.75 45.33 -13.79
C LYS A 265 33.99 44.49 -15.05
N LYS A 266 33.59 45.08 -16.19
CA LYS A 266 34.26 45.15 -17.52
C LYS A 266 34.80 43.83 -18.10
N LYS A 267 34.52 43.51 -19.37
CA LYS A 267 34.63 44.40 -20.53
C LYS A 267 34.02 43.70 -21.74
#